data_AF-A0A4Y2DHU8-F1
#
_entry.id   AF-A0A4Y2DHU8-F1
#
_cell.length_a   1.000
_cell.length_b   1.000
_cell.length_c   1.000
_cell.angle_alpha   90.00
_cell.angle_beta   90.00
_cell.angle_gamma   90.00
#
_symmetry.space_group_name_H-M   'P 1'
#
loop_
_entity.id
_entity.type
_entity.pdbx_description
1 polymer ?
#
loop_
_entity_poly.entity_id
_entity_poly.type
_entity_poly.pdbx_seq_one_letter_code
_entity_poly.pdbx_strand_id
1 'polypeptide(L)'
;MLGNYITKPTVRIARKLSTIQHPFLLAISGAYRTTSTEALQVILGIPPLHLQLQREALGTALFRLRLPLSTNVSDIDPSEIEEKATGWSTHPSEHLSPTQISLDDGGNINTGLRIYTDGSKTERGVGAAFCVLTDVNITHRWSTRLSLRNTVFQAEILALLKAVEHAVSLPTQQLIILVDNQASINSAANPKSHNSIARKIFKLLHSHPHIRVSWIKAHAGYIGNEESDRLAKEAAETEHFPETPLELPKSFIKTFLRQKMLA
;
A
#
# COMPACT_ATOMS: atom_id res chain seq x y z
N MET A 1 1.39 14.10 29.98
CA MET A 1 1.67 15.56 29.92
C MET A 1 2.64 16.00 28.82
N LEU A 2 3.32 15.11 28.08
CA LEU A 2 4.23 15.49 26.97
C LEU A 2 3.55 15.83 25.62
N GLY A 3 2.23 15.66 25.49
CA GLY A 3 1.55 15.61 24.19
C GLY A 3 1.05 16.94 23.58
N ASN A 4 0.85 18.00 24.37
CA ASN A 4 0.14 19.20 23.88
C ASN A 4 1.05 20.29 23.29
N TYR A 5 2.30 20.39 23.74
CA TYR A 5 3.19 21.49 23.32
C TYR A 5 3.75 21.31 21.90
N ILE A 6 3.91 20.07 21.44
CA ILE A 6 4.44 19.77 20.10
C ILE A 6 3.31 19.71 19.06
N THR A 7 2.10 19.30 19.49
CA THR A 7 0.92 19.23 18.62
C THR A 7 0.26 20.58 18.38
N LYS A 8 0.58 21.61 19.19
CA LYS A 8 0.18 23.01 18.95
C LYS A 8 1.32 23.95 19.33
N PRO A 9 2.26 24.26 18.41
CA PRO A 9 3.38 25.14 18.71
C PRO A 9 2.89 26.55 19.07
N THR A 10 3.42 27.12 20.15
CA THR A 10 3.07 28.49 20.56
C THR A 10 3.56 29.51 19.53
N VAL A 11 2.97 30.71 19.50
CA VAL A 11 3.40 31.82 18.62
C VAL A 11 4.90 32.10 18.75
N ARG A 12 5.44 32.02 19.98
CA ARG A 12 6.88 32.19 20.24
C ARG A 12 7.73 31.12 19.55
N ILE A 13 7.30 29.86 19.59
CA ILE A 13 7.99 28.74 18.92
C ILE A 13 7.88 28.90 17.41
N ALA A 14 6.69 29.22 16.88
CA ALA A 14 6.47 29.42 15.45
C ALA A 14 7.37 30.53 14.88
N ARG A 15 7.48 31.66 15.57
CA ARG A 15 8.38 32.76 15.19
C ARG A 15 9.85 32.33 15.19
N LYS A 16 10.30 31.62 16.24
CA LYS A 16 11.68 31.11 16.31
C LYS A 16 12.00 30.14 15.16
N LEU A 17 11.08 29.24 14.83
CA LEU A 17 11.22 28.31 13.72
C LEU A 17 11.23 29.03 12.36
N SER A 18 10.42 30.08 12.20
CA SER A 18 10.45 30.93 11.00
C SER A 18 11.82 31.61 10.82
N THR A 19 12.38 32.17 11.90
CA THR A 19 13.74 32.76 11.88
C THR A 19 14.82 31.73 11.51
N ILE A 20 14.68 30.48 11.95
CA ILE A 20 15.59 29.38 11.57
C ILE A 20 15.42 29.01 10.10
N GLN A 21 14.18 28.95 9.59
CA GLN A 21 13.89 28.53 8.22
C GLN A 21 14.31 29.58 7.18
N HIS A 22 14.17 30.87 7.51
CA HIS A 22 14.35 31.98 6.56
C HIS A 22 15.69 31.99 5.81
N PRO A 23 16.87 31.81 6.46
CA PRO A 23 18.15 31.78 5.74
C PRO A 23 18.25 30.63 4.72
N PHE A 24 17.65 29.47 5.01
CA PHE A 24 17.64 28.34 4.07
C PHE A 24 16.76 28.63 2.85
N LEU A 25 15.61 29.28 3.05
CA LEU A 25 14.73 29.67 1.94
C LEU A 25 15.40 30.71 1.03
N LEU A 26 16.15 31.66 1.61
CA LEU A 26 16.97 32.60 0.84
C LEU A 26 18.07 31.90 0.07
N ALA A 27 18.78 30.94 0.69
CA ALA A 27 19.84 30.19 0.03
C ALA A 27 19.31 29.35 -1.15
N ILE A 28 18.11 28.77 -1.03
CA ILE A 28 17.47 27.99 -2.10
C ILE A 28 17.00 28.89 -3.25
N SER A 29 16.38 30.04 -2.93
CA SER A 29 15.74 30.92 -3.92
C SER A 29 16.68 31.94 -4.56
N GLY A 30 17.77 32.32 -3.88
CA GLY A 30 18.60 33.46 -4.26
C GLY A 30 17.91 34.84 -4.08
N ALA A 31 16.76 34.88 -3.41
CA ALA A 31 15.99 36.11 -3.25
C ALA A 31 16.67 37.15 -2.34
N TYR A 32 16.22 38.40 -2.39
CA TYR A 32 16.73 39.46 -1.51
C TYR A 32 16.48 39.12 -0.04
N ARG A 33 17.41 39.54 0.84
CA ARG A 33 17.31 39.29 2.30
C ARG A 33 16.01 39.81 2.93
N THR A 34 15.40 40.83 2.32
CA THR A 34 14.15 41.48 2.75
C THR A 34 12.89 40.78 2.25
N THR A 35 13.01 39.78 1.38
CA THR A 35 11.85 39.00 0.90
C THR A 35 11.16 38.35 2.09
N SER A 36 9.83 38.39 2.15
CA SER A 36 9.09 37.81 3.26
C SER A 36 9.23 36.29 3.29
N THR A 37 9.34 35.71 4.49
CA THR A 37 9.45 34.25 4.66
C THR A 37 8.23 33.52 4.08
N GLU A 38 7.04 34.10 4.23
CA GLU A 38 5.79 33.54 3.70
C GLU A 38 5.80 33.48 2.17
N ALA A 39 6.25 34.54 1.48
CA ALA A 39 6.36 34.52 0.03
C ALA A 39 7.35 33.45 -0.45
N LEU A 40 8.49 33.30 0.26
CA LEU A 40 9.46 32.27 -0.07
C LEU A 40 8.91 30.85 0.14
N GLN A 41 8.16 30.62 1.21
CA GLN A 41 7.49 29.34 1.48
C GLN A 41 6.53 28.96 0.35
N VAL A 42 5.72 29.92 -0.11
CA VAL A 42 4.76 29.70 -1.21
C VAL A 42 5.47 29.42 -2.53
N ILE A 43 6.44 30.27 -2.92
CA ILE A 43 7.16 30.16 -4.20
C ILE A 43 7.94 28.84 -4.29
N LEU A 44 8.56 28.42 -3.17
CA LEU A 44 9.35 27.18 -3.14
C LEU A 44 8.50 25.93 -2.87
N GLY A 45 7.21 26.09 -2.55
CA GLY A 45 6.36 24.97 -2.11
C GLY A 45 6.83 24.32 -0.81
N ILE A 46 7.54 25.07 0.04
CA ILE A 46 8.08 24.60 1.33
C ILE A 46 7.17 25.09 2.45
N PRO A 47 6.50 24.20 3.21
CA PRO A 47 5.60 24.61 4.27
C PRO A 47 6.34 25.29 5.45
N PRO A 48 5.66 26.14 6.23
CA PRO A 48 6.19 26.67 7.48
C PRO A 48 6.73 25.57 8.40
N LEU A 49 7.94 25.77 8.95
CA LEU A 49 8.63 24.73 9.73
C LEU A 49 7.86 24.30 10.98
N HIS A 50 7.07 25.18 11.58
CA HIS A 50 6.23 24.83 12.74
C HIS A 50 5.08 23.88 12.37
N LEU A 51 4.50 23.99 11.18
CA LEU A 51 3.53 23.03 10.65
C LEU A 51 4.23 21.70 10.33
N GLN A 52 5.41 21.73 9.73
CA GLN A 52 6.17 20.51 9.50
C GLN A 52 6.48 19.76 10.81
N LEU A 53 6.88 20.49 11.86
CA LEU A 53 7.13 19.92 13.19
C LEU A 53 5.88 19.27 13.79
N GLN A 54 4.74 19.98 13.76
CA GLN A 54 3.48 19.46 14.27
C GLN A 54 3.04 18.20 13.49
N ARG A 55 3.25 18.15 12.16
CA ARG A 55 2.97 16.97 11.33
C ARG A 55 3.79 15.77 11.75
N GLU A 56 5.10 15.95 11.93
CA GLU A 56 6.01 14.87 12.34
C GLU A 56 5.71 14.40 13.77
N ALA A 57 5.26 15.30 14.66
CA ALA A 57 4.83 14.95 16.00
C ALA A 57 3.57 14.10 16.01
N LEU A 58 2.56 14.49 15.23
CA LEU A 58 1.32 13.70 15.05
C LEU A 58 1.62 12.34 14.41
N GLY A 59 2.45 12.31 13.36
CA GLY A 59 2.91 11.06 12.75
C GLY A 59 3.67 10.17 13.73
N THR A 60 4.50 10.74 14.61
CA THR A 60 5.21 9.99 15.66
C THR A 60 4.24 9.40 16.68
N ALA A 61 3.25 10.18 17.13
CA ALA A 61 2.23 9.73 18.06
C ALA A 61 1.45 8.54 17.47
N LEU A 62 0.98 8.64 16.22
CA LEU A 62 0.25 7.58 15.53
C LEU A 62 1.11 6.36 15.22
N PHE A 63 2.24 6.54 14.52
CA PHE A 63 2.97 5.41 13.92
C PHE A 63 3.96 4.72 14.86
N ARG A 64 4.43 5.41 15.91
CA ARG A 64 5.46 4.88 16.83
C ARG A 64 4.93 4.66 18.23
N LEU A 65 4.22 5.64 18.77
CA LEU A 65 3.70 5.58 20.14
C LEU A 65 2.33 4.90 20.22
N ARG A 66 1.66 4.70 19.08
CA ARG A 66 0.30 4.13 18.98
C ARG A 66 -0.69 4.86 19.88
N LEU A 67 -0.59 6.19 19.95
CA LEU A 67 -1.47 7.03 20.74
C LEU A 67 -2.58 7.63 19.86
N PRO A 68 -3.85 7.58 20.29
CA PRO A 68 -4.95 8.20 19.56
C PRO A 68 -4.75 9.73 19.53
N LEU A 69 -5.17 10.35 18.43
CA LEU A 69 -5.17 11.80 18.32
C LEU A 69 -6.43 12.38 18.96
N SER A 70 -6.33 13.57 19.55
CA SER A 70 -7.49 14.30 20.07
C SER A 70 -8.50 14.60 18.95
N THR A 71 -9.79 14.57 19.32
CA THR A 71 -11.00 14.74 18.49
C THR A 71 -11.02 15.91 17.50
N ASN A 72 -10.11 16.88 17.61
CA ASN A 72 -10.03 18.01 16.68
C ASN A 72 -9.09 17.78 15.47
N VAL A 73 -8.35 16.67 15.42
CA VAL A 73 -7.32 16.41 14.39
C VAL A 73 -7.69 15.25 13.46
N SER A 74 -8.20 14.13 14.02
CA SER A 74 -8.67 12.97 13.26
C SER A 74 -9.35 11.92 14.15
N ASP A 75 -10.38 11.24 13.64
CA ASP A 75 -10.97 10.04 14.27
C ASP A 75 -10.21 8.75 13.91
N ILE A 76 -8.93 8.84 13.54
CA ILE A 76 -8.14 7.68 13.13
C ILE A 76 -7.60 7.00 14.38
N ASP A 77 -8.06 5.78 14.63
CA ASP A 77 -7.51 4.93 15.67
C ASP A 77 -6.15 4.37 15.22
N PRO A 78 -5.08 4.46 16.04
CA PRO A 78 -3.78 3.88 15.70
C PRO A 78 -3.81 2.37 15.40
N SER A 79 -4.78 1.63 15.90
CA SER A 79 -4.98 0.20 15.61
C SER A 79 -5.48 -0.07 14.18
N GLU A 80 -6.08 0.93 13.53
CA GLU A 80 -6.49 0.84 12.12
C GLU A 80 -5.32 1.08 11.15
N ILE A 81 -4.13 1.45 11.63
CA ILE A 81 -3.01 1.85 10.77
C ILE A 81 -2.02 0.72 10.57
N GLU A 82 -1.64 0.50 9.31
CA GLU A 82 -0.79 -0.63 8.93
C GLU A 82 0.52 -0.69 9.74
N GLU A 83 0.82 -1.89 10.25
CA GLU A 83 2.09 -2.17 10.90
C GLU A 83 3.15 -2.53 9.84
N LYS A 84 4.32 -1.88 9.94
CA LYS A 84 5.46 -2.34 9.16
C LYS A 84 6.08 -3.52 9.88
N ALA A 85 6.16 -4.65 9.19
CA ALA A 85 6.90 -5.78 9.69
C ALA A 85 8.39 -5.43 9.81
N THR A 86 8.96 -5.66 10.98
CA THR A 86 10.36 -5.40 11.31
C THR A 86 11.10 -6.72 11.55
N GLY A 87 12.43 -6.66 11.55
CA GLY A 87 13.28 -7.84 11.78
C GLY A 87 13.20 -8.90 10.67
N TRP A 88 13.89 -10.00 10.92
CA TRP A 88 13.87 -11.20 10.07
C TRP A 88 12.72 -12.10 10.50
N SER A 89 11.80 -12.40 9.59
CA SER A 89 10.73 -13.39 9.83
C SER A 89 11.11 -14.81 9.43
N THR A 90 12.24 -14.96 8.75
CA THR A 90 12.76 -16.21 8.15
C THR A 90 14.29 -16.15 8.14
N HIS A 91 14.95 -17.30 8.13
CA HIS A 91 16.42 -17.36 8.13
C HIS A 91 16.99 -16.74 6.83
N PRO A 92 18.17 -16.08 6.83
CA PRO A 92 18.73 -15.48 5.62
C PRO A 92 18.98 -16.40 4.44
N SER A 93 19.10 -17.71 4.70
CA SER A 93 19.24 -18.72 3.65
C SER A 93 17.90 -19.18 3.08
N GLU A 94 16.76 -18.82 3.67
CA GLU A 94 15.45 -19.18 3.14
C GLU A 94 15.09 -18.27 1.96
N HIS A 95 14.83 -18.91 0.82
CA HIS A 95 14.41 -18.27 -0.40
C HIS A 95 13.38 -19.16 -1.10
N LEU A 96 12.55 -18.56 -1.95
CA LEU A 96 11.68 -19.33 -2.84
C LEU A 96 12.53 -20.09 -3.85
N SER A 97 12.01 -21.20 -4.37
CA SER A 97 12.76 -21.93 -5.39
C SER A 97 12.92 -21.08 -6.66
N PRO A 98 14.06 -21.15 -7.38
CA PRO A 98 14.34 -20.25 -8.51
C PRO A 98 13.30 -20.28 -9.64
N THR A 99 12.56 -21.38 -9.77
CA THR A 99 11.53 -21.58 -10.80
C THR A 99 10.12 -21.23 -10.32
N GLN A 100 9.97 -20.83 -9.05
CA GLN A 100 8.67 -20.54 -8.46
C GLN A 100 8.16 -19.15 -8.83
N ILE A 101 9.06 -18.19 -9.01
CA ILE A 101 8.74 -16.83 -9.42
C ILE A 101 9.33 -16.59 -10.80
N SER A 102 8.52 -16.10 -11.73
CA SER A 102 9.00 -15.58 -13.01
C SER A 102 8.52 -14.14 -13.22
N LEU A 103 9.41 -13.29 -13.72
CA LEU A 103 9.07 -11.93 -14.15
C LEU A 103 8.98 -11.80 -15.68
N ASP A 104 9.23 -12.90 -16.40
CA ASP A 104 8.94 -12.98 -17.82
C ASP A 104 7.43 -13.14 -18.03
N ASP A 105 6.94 -12.75 -19.21
CA ASP A 105 5.52 -12.82 -19.54
C ASP A 105 5.04 -14.28 -19.58
N GLY A 106 4.27 -14.66 -18.56
CA GLY A 106 3.67 -15.98 -18.39
C GLY A 106 2.43 -16.21 -19.24
N GLY A 107 2.00 -15.22 -20.04
CA GLY A 107 0.74 -15.28 -20.80
C GLY A 107 0.66 -16.40 -21.84
N ASN A 108 1.80 -16.95 -22.27
CA ASN A 108 1.84 -18.10 -23.19
C ASN A 108 1.50 -19.44 -22.53
N ILE A 109 1.36 -19.48 -21.20
CA ILE A 109 1.03 -20.70 -20.45
C ILE A 109 -0.47 -20.97 -20.59
N ASN A 110 -0.80 -21.97 -21.42
CA ASN A 110 -2.18 -22.28 -21.81
C ASN A 110 -2.74 -23.59 -21.26
N THR A 111 -1.98 -24.28 -20.43
CA THR A 111 -2.34 -25.60 -19.88
C THR A 111 -2.38 -25.56 -18.36
N GLY A 112 -3.29 -26.33 -17.77
CA GLY A 112 -3.42 -26.47 -16.32
C GLY A 112 -4.27 -25.38 -15.69
N LEU A 113 -4.31 -25.39 -14.36
CA LEU A 113 -5.10 -24.47 -13.56
C LEU A 113 -4.35 -23.15 -13.39
N ARG A 114 -5.01 -22.06 -13.79
CA ARG A 114 -4.45 -20.70 -13.78
C ARG A 114 -5.29 -19.82 -12.88
N ILE A 115 -4.65 -19.13 -11.94
CA ILE A 115 -5.30 -18.14 -11.11
C ILE A 115 -4.81 -16.77 -11.56
N TYR A 116 -5.72 -15.84 -11.81
CA TYR A 116 -5.38 -14.46 -12.16
C TYR A 116 -5.80 -13.56 -11.01
N THR A 117 -5.03 -12.51 -10.76
CA THR A 117 -5.28 -11.57 -9.65
C THR A 117 -5.25 -10.15 -10.17
N ASP A 118 -6.08 -9.29 -9.61
CA ASP A 118 -6.01 -7.86 -9.88
C ASP A 118 -6.50 -7.02 -8.67
N GLY A 119 -6.08 -5.76 -8.62
CA GLY A 119 -6.59 -4.76 -7.70
C GLY A 119 -6.91 -3.44 -8.39
N SER A 120 -8.11 -2.92 -8.14
CA SER A 120 -8.61 -1.69 -8.75
C SER A 120 -8.83 -0.59 -7.70
N LYS A 121 -8.60 0.67 -8.10
CA LYS A 121 -9.01 1.84 -7.33
C LYS A 121 -9.79 2.79 -8.23
N THR A 122 -10.97 3.17 -7.77
CA THR A 122 -11.84 4.15 -8.40
C THR A 122 -12.08 5.33 -7.47
N GLU A 123 -12.85 6.32 -7.90
CA GLU A 123 -13.30 7.41 -7.04
C GLU A 123 -14.26 6.93 -5.93
N ARG A 124 -14.92 5.79 -6.16
CA ARG A 124 -15.93 5.24 -5.24
C ARG A 124 -15.34 4.28 -4.22
N GLY A 125 -14.25 3.58 -4.54
CA GLY A 125 -13.68 2.61 -3.63
C GLY A 125 -12.41 1.95 -4.15
N VAL A 126 -12.01 0.91 -3.44
CA VAL A 126 -10.88 0.05 -3.80
C VAL A 126 -11.41 -1.38 -3.80
N GLY A 127 -10.99 -2.20 -4.77
CA GLY A 127 -11.45 -3.57 -4.90
C GLY A 127 -10.29 -4.50 -5.23
N ALA A 128 -10.33 -5.71 -4.68
CA ALA A 128 -9.34 -6.75 -4.93
C ALA A 128 -10.08 -7.98 -5.44
N ALA A 129 -9.51 -8.69 -6.41
CA ALA A 129 -10.15 -9.88 -6.95
C ALA A 129 -9.14 -10.92 -7.45
N PHE A 130 -9.59 -12.17 -7.47
CA PHE A 130 -8.95 -13.21 -8.25
C PHE A 130 -10.00 -14.07 -8.95
N CYS A 131 -9.62 -14.66 -10.07
CA CYS A 131 -10.43 -15.68 -10.74
C CYS A 131 -9.59 -16.92 -11.04
N VAL A 132 -10.26 -18.05 -11.16
CA VAL A 132 -9.64 -19.32 -11.56
C VAL A 132 -10.13 -19.68 -12.96
N LEU A 133 -9.18 -19.91 -13.85
CA LEU A 133 -9.40 -20.36 -15.21
C LEU A 133 -8.89 -21.80 -15.33
N THR A 134 -9.80 -22.71 -15.62
CA THR A 134 -9.48 -24.10 -15.98
C THR A 134 -9.77 -24.27 -17.46
N ASP A 135 -8.74 -24.61 -18.23
CA ASP A 135 -8.77 -24.60 -19.70
C ASP A 135 -9.22 -23.23 -20.23
N VAL A 136 -10.46 -23.12 -20.72
CA VAL A 136 -11.03 -21.86 -21.26
C VAL A 136 -12.17 -21.29 -20.41
N ASN A 137 -12.50 -21.93 -19.29
CA ASN A 137 -13.67 -21.59 -18.48
C ASN A 137 -13.26 -21.00 -17.13
N ILE A 138 -13.90 -19.90 -16.74
CA ILE A 138 -13.76 -19.33 -15.40
C ILE A 138 -14.59 -20.17 -14.43
N THR A 139 -13.91 -20.93 -13.58
CA THR A 139 -14.52 -21.93 -12.67
C THR A 139 -14.75 -21.38 -11.27
N HIS A 140 -13.99 -20.36 -10.86
CA HIS A 140 -14.14 -19.74 -9.54
C HIS A 140 -13.81 -18.24 -9.60
N ARG A 141 -14.46 -17.47 -8.72
CA ARG A 141 -14.32 -16.02 -8.60
C ARG A 141 -14.32 -15.64 -7.14
N TRP A 142 -13.43 -14.73 -6.79
CA TRP A 142 -13.43 -14.08 -5.49
C TRP A 142 -13.17 -12.59 -5.70
N SER A 143 -13.90 -11.76 -4.99
CA SER A 143 -13.62 -10.33 -4.92
C SER A 143 -14.06 -9.77 -3.58
N THR A 144 -13.47 -8.64 -3.21
CA THR A 144 -13.85 -7.90 -2.01
C THR A 144 -13.61 -6.41 -2.22
N ARG A 145 -14.37 -5.62 -1.47
CA ARG A 145 -14.21 -4.18 -1.38
C ARG A 145 -13.31 -3.83 -0.20
N LEU A 146 -12.48 -2.82 -0.40
CA LEU A 146 -11.64 -2.17 0.61
C LEU A 146 -12.09 -0.71 0.76
N SER A 147 -11.67 -0.08 1.85
CA SER A 147 -11.94 1.35 2.06
C SER A 147 -11.36 2.19 0.91
N LEU A 148 -12.05 3.28 0.53
CA LEU A 148 -11.52 4.27 -0.40
C LEU A 148 -10.15 4.86 0.04
N ARG A 149 -9.85 4.74 1.34
CA ARG A 149 -8.58 5.16 1.96
C ARG A 149 -7.41 4.19 1.70
N ASN A 150 -7.68 2.95 1.27
CA ASN A 150 -6.66 1.98 0.90
C ASN A 150 -6.02 2.31 -0.47
N THR A 151 -4.89 1.69 -0.79
CA THR A 151 -4.18 1.88 -2.07
C THR A 151 -4.50 0.77 -3.06
N VAL A 152 -4.28 1.02 -4.35
CA VAL A 152 -4.28 -0.03 -5.40
C VAL A 152 -3.34 -1.16 -5.00
N PHE A 153 -2.11 -0.83 -4.59
CA PHE A 153 -1.13 -1.82 -4.15
C PHE A 153 -1.62 -2.72 -2.99
N GLN A 154 -2.41 -2.17 -2.05
CA GLN A 154 -2.99 -2.97 -0.97
C GLN A 154 -4.05 -3.96 -1.50
N ALA A 155 -4.82 -3.57 -2.51
CA ALA A 155 -5.76 -4.47 -3.18
C ALA A 155 -5.02 -5.58 -3.93
N GLU A 156 -4.01 -5.21 -4.70
CA GLU A 156 -3.18 -6.11 -5.51
C GLU A 156 -2.50 -7.20 -4.68
N ILE A 157 -1.82 -6.80 -3.59
CA ILE A 157 -1.16 -7.74 -2.70
C ILE A 157 -2.17 -8.61 -1.93
N LEU A 158 -3.37 -8.09 -1.64
CA LEU A 158 -4.44 -8.86 -1.00
C LEU A 158 -5.05 -9.88 -1.96
N ALA A 159 -5.30 -9.52 -3.21
CA ALA A 159 -5.75 -10.42 -4.26
C ALA A 159 -4.75 -11.57 -4.44
N LEU A 160 -3.45 -11.26 -4.48
CA LEU A 160 -2.39 -12.27 -4.51
C LEU A 160 -2.41 -13.17 -3.27
N LEU A 161 -2.57 -12.63 -2.06
CA LEU A 161 -2.70 -13.44 -0.85
C LEU A 161 -3.87 -14.41 -0.96
N LYS A 162 -5.05 -13.94 -1.40
CA LYS A 162 -6.24 -14.79 -1.52
C LYS A 162 -6.12 -15.84 -2.61
N ALA A 163 -5.47 -15.52 -3.72
CA ALA A 163 -5.13 -16.50 -4.75
C ALA A 163 -4.17 -17.57 -4.23
N VAL A 164 -3.16 -17.20 -3.44
CA VAL A 164 -2.22 -18.17 -2.84
C VAL A 164 -2.92 -19.02 -1.78
N GLU A 165 -3.74 -18.43 -0.90
CA GLU A 165 -4.55 -19.19 0.07
C GLU A 165 -5.49 -20.19 -0.63
N HIS A 166 -6.11 -19.78 -1.73
CA HIS A 166 -6.94 -20.67 -2.55
C HIS A 166 -6.11 -21.78 -3.18
N ALA A 167 -4.97 -21.45 -3.80
CA ALA A 167 -4.06 -22.42 -4.40
C ALA A 167 -3.58 -23.49 -3.40
N VAL A 168 -3.27 -23.09 -2.16
CA VAL A 168 -2.89 -24.01 -1.08
C VAL A 168 -4.00 -24.99 -0.71
N SER A 169 -5.27 -24.60 -0.89
CA SER A 169 -6.42 -25.48 -0.61
C SER A 169 -6.72 -26.48 -1.72
N LEU A 170 -6.11 -26.33 -2.90
CA LEU A 170 -6.34 -27.22 -4.04
C LEU A 170 -5.43 -28.47 -3.96
N PRO A 171 -5.87 -29.62 -4.50
CA PRO A 171 -5.03 -30.80 -4.61
C PRO A 171 -3.75 -30.51 -5.38
N THR A 172 -2.64 -31.17 -5.02
CA THR A 172 -1.32 -30.98 -5.62
C THR A 172 -1.33 -31.22 -7.14
N GLN A 173 -1.52 -30.15 -7.89
CA GLN A 173 -1.43 -30.07 -9.35
C GLN A 173 -0.50 -28.92 -9.73
N GLN A 174 0.01 -28.95 -10.95
CA GLN A 174 0.81 -27.84 -11.47
C GLN A 174 -0.11 -26.61 -11.64
N LEU A 175 0.08 -25.64 -10.76
CA LEU A 175 -0.74 -24.44 -10.63
C LEU A 175 0.14 -23.22 -10.83
N ILE A 176 -0.38 -22.25 -11.58
CA ILE A 176 0.27 -20.96 -11.77
C ILE A 176 -0.68 -19.81 -11.41
N ILE A 177 -0.16 -18.87 -10.64
CA ILE A 177 -0.79 -17.60 -10.33
C ILE A 177 -0.17 -16.55 -11.25
N LEU A 178 -1.01 -15.83 -12.00
CA LEU A 178 -0.63 -14.84 -12.99
C LEU A 178 -1.02 -13.46 -12.43
N VAL A 179 -0.03 -12.58 -12.35
CA VAL A 179 -0.14 -11.27 -11.70
C VAL A 179 0.43 -10.22 -12.63
N ASP A 180 -0.28 -9.16 -12.94
CA ASP A 180 0.23 -8.09 -13.81
C ASP A 180 0.99 -6.99 -13.04
N ASN A 181 0.87 -6.97 -11.71
CA ASN A 181 1.63 -6.08 -10.83
C ASN A 181 2.96 -6.68 -10.34
N GLN A 182 4.07 -6.29 -10.98
CA GLN A 182 5.42 -6.70 -10.57
C GLN A 182 5.80 -6.28 -9.14
N ALA A 183 5.26 -5.17 -8.62
CA ALA A 183 5.56 -4.74 -7.26
C ALA A 183 4.99 -5.70 -6.21
N SER A 184 3.82 -6.30 -6.49
CA SER A 184 3.22 -7.35 -5.66
C SER A 184 4.09 -8.61 -5.64
N ILE A 185 4.55 -9.07 -6.81
CA ILE A 185 5.45 -10.22 -6.94
C ILE A 185 6.77 -9.97 -6.20
N ASN A 186 7.42 -8.84 -6.47
CA ASN A 186 8.71 -8.49 -5.84
C ASN A 186 8.60 -8.38 -4.31
N SER A 187 7.49 -7.84 -3.82
CA SER A 187 7.22 -7.76 -2.38
C SER A 187 7.01 -9.14 -1.78
N ALA A 188 6.23 -10.00 -2.43
CA ALA A 188 5.92 -11.36 -1.99
C ALA A 188 7.14 -12.31 -2.05
N ALA A 189 8.03 -12.12 -3.00
CA ALA A 189 9.27 -12.88 -3.12
C ALA A 189 10.35 -12.45 -2.11
N ASN A 190 10.19 -11.28 -1.49
CA ASN A 190 11.16 -10.73 -0.54
C ASN A 190 10.83 -11.14 0.92
N PRO A 191 11.60 -12.07 1.54
CA PRO A 191 11.38 -12.47 2.94
C PRO A 191 11.52 -11.32 3.95
N LYS A 192 12.18 -10.22 3.55
CA LYS A 192 12.40 -9.03 4.37
C LYS A 192 11.40 -7.91 4.11
N SER A 193 10.37 -8.15 3.29
CA SER A 193 9.37 -7.13 2.98
C SER A 193 8.82 -6.49 4.25
N HIS A 194 8.65 -5.16 4.25
CA HIS A 194 8.01 -4.47 5.37
C HIS A 194 6.49 -4.64 5.39
N ASN A 195 5.92 -5.22 4.33
CA ASN A 195 4.49 -5.49 4.23
C ASN A 195 4.18 -6.86 4.87
N SER A 196 3.25 -6.89 5.82
CA SER A 196 2.88 -8.11 6.56
C SER A 196 2.17 -9.15 5.67
N ILE A 197 1.34 -8.71 4.72
CA ILE A 197 0.69 -9.57 3.71
C ILE A 197 1.75 -10.22 2.83
N ALA A 198 2.73 -9.45 2.36
CA ALA A 198 3.83 -9.98 1.55
C ALA A 198 4.63 -11.06 2.28
N ARG A 199 4.90 -10.88 3.59
CA ARG A 199 5.55 -11.92 4.41
C ARG A 199 4.68 -13.18 4.57
N LYS A 200 3.35 -13.03 4.67
CA LYS A 200 2.43 -14.18 4.70
C LYS A 200 2.48 -14.94 3.38
N ILE A 201 2.44 -14.22 2.25
CA ILE A 201 2.57 -14.83 0.91
C ILE A 201 3.90 -15.56 0.80
N PHE A 202 5.02 -14.94 1.19
CA PHE A 202 6.34 -15.57 1.17
C PHE A 202 6.33 -16.92 1.89
N LYS A 203 5.80 -16.96 3.12
CA LYS A 203 5.74 -18.19 3.93
C LYS A 203 4.89 -19.27 3.26
N LEU A 204 3.72 -18.90 2.73
CA LEU A 204 2.83 -19.84 2.03
C LEU A 204 3.51 -20.41 0.78
N LEU A 205 4.13 -19.57 -0.04
CA LEU A 205 4.87 -20.01 -1.23
C LEU A 205 6.07 -20.89 -0.85
N HIS A 206 6.83 -20.53 0.18
CA HIS A 206 7.98 -21.31 0.62
C HIS A 206 7.58 -22.72 1.07
N SER A 207 6.45 -22.88 1.77
CA SER A 207 5.90 -24.18 2.17
C SER A 207 5.27 -24.97 1.02
N HIS A 208 4.98 -24.34 -0.13
CA HIS A 208 4.29 -24.95 -1.27
C HIS A 208 5.03 -24.68 -2.58
N PRO A 209 6.20 -25.32 -2.81
CA PRO A 209 7.07 -25.04 -3.96
C PRO A 209 6.45 -25.39 -5.33
N HIS A 210 5.32 -26.10 -5.35
CA HIS A 210 4.58 -26.41 -6.57
C HIS A 210 3.71 -25.25 -7.07
N ILE A 211 3.38 -24.27 -6.22
CA ILE A 211 2.63 -23.06 -6.59
C ILE A 211 3.60 -22.09 -7.24
N ARG A 212 3.43 -21.84 -8.55
CA ARG A 212 4.23 -20.85 -9.28
C ARG A 212 3.49 -19.52 -9.34
N VAL A 213 4.24 -18.43 -9.35
CA VAL A 213 3.74 -17.08 -9.60
C VAL A 213 4.51 -16.51 -10.78
N SER A 214 3.81 -16.03 -11.80
CA SER A 214 4.43 -15.40 -12.97
C SER A 214 3.81 -14.04 -13.21
N TRP A 215 4.67 -13.12 -13.62
CA TRP A 215 4.20 -11.87 -14.17
C TRP A 215 3.49 -12.11 -15.51
N ILE A 216 2.48 -11.30 -15.81
CA ILE A 216 1.87 -11.20 -17.14
C ILE A 216 1.71 -9.74 -17.54
N LYS A 217 1.66 -9.48 -18.83
CA LYS A 217 1.39 -8.13 -19.32
C LYS A 217 -0.07 -7.72 -19.05
N ALA A 218 -0.26 -6.57 -18.42
CA ALA A 218 -1.58 -5.95 -18.25
C ALA A 218 -2.21 -5.59 -19.60
N HIS A 219 -3.54 -5.68 -19.70
CA HIS A 219 -4.35 -5.31 -20.88
C HIS A 219 -3.89 -5.97 -22.19
N ALA A 220 -3.39 -7.19 -22.11
CA ALA A 220 -2.97 -7.99 -23.27
C ALA A 220 -4.08 -8.92 -23.78
N GLY A 221 -5.31 -8.83 -23.24
CA GLY A 221 -6.46 -9.64 -23.69
C GLY A 221 -6.50 -11.05 -23.09
N TYR A 222 -5.78 -11.31 -22.00
CA TYR A 222 -5.86 -12.58 -21.30
C TYR A 222 -7.19 -12.69 -20.56
N ILE A 223 -8.05 -13.64 -20.97
CA ILE A 223 -9.43 -13.80 -20.44
C ILE A 223 -9.48 -13.75 -18.91
N GLY A 224 -8.58 -14.43 -18.21
CA GLY A 224 -8.56 -14.43 -16.74
C GLY A 224 -8.08 -13.11 -16.13
N ASN A 225 -7.17 -12.37 -16.79
CA ASN A 225 -6.75 -11.05 -16.32
C ASN A 225 -7.88 -10.04 -16.48
N GLU A 226 -8.51 -10.01 -17.67
CA GLU A 226 -9.64 -9.13 -17.94
C GLU A 226 -10.82 -9.41 -16.99
N GLU A 227 -11.07 -10.68 -16.66
CA GLU A 227 -12.11 -11.03 -15.67
C GLU A 227 -11.74 -10.61 -14.25
N SER A 228 -10.47 -10.73 -13.85
CA SER A 228 -10.02 -10.28 -12.52
C SER A 228 -10.09 -8.77 -12.39
N ASP A 229 -9.69 -8.02 -13.42
CA ASP A 229 -9.82 -6.56 -13.50
C ASP A 229 -11.29 -6.11 -13.42
N ARG A 230 -12.16 -6.78 -14.20
CA ARG A 230 -13.60 -6.54 -14.15
C ARG A 230 -14.16 -6.75 -12.74
N LEU A 231 -13.79 -7.84 -12.06
CA LEU A 231 -14.25 -8.16 -10.71
C LEU A 231 -13.73 -7.19 -9.66
N ALA A 232 -12.46 -6.79 -9.74
CA ALA A 232 -11.85 -5.83 -8.83
C ALA A 232 -12.51 -4.46 -8.98
N LYS A 233 -12.77 -4.03 -10.22
CA LYS A 233 -13.47 -2.78 -10.52
C LYS A 233 -14.93 -2.80 -10.05
N GLU A 234 -15.65 -3.90 -10.28
CA GLU A 234 -17.04 -4.08 -9.81
C GLU A 234 -17.13 -3.95 -8.28
N ALA A 235 -16.21 -4.59 -7.54
CA ALA A 235 -16.12 -4.47 -6.09
C ALA A 235 -15.79 -3.04 -5.63
N ALA A 236 -14.91 -2.34 -6.37
CA ALA A 236 -14.54 -0.95 -6.09
C ALA A 236 -15.69 0.05 -6.37
N GLU A 237 -16.61 -0.26 -7.27
CA GLU A 237 -17.71 0.65 -7.66
C GLU A 237 -19.02 0.41 -6.90
N THR A 238 -19.19 -0.80 -6.34
CA THR A 238 -20.42 -1.21 -5.63
C THR A 238 -20.36 -0.85 -4.14
N GLU A 239 -21.24 0.04 -3.66
CA GLU A 239 -21.21 0.54 -2.27
C GLU A 239 -21.49 -0.53 -1.21
N HIS A 240 -22.43 -1.44 -1.46
CA HIS A 240 -22.84 -2.49 -0.51
C HIS A 240 -22.12 -3.84 -0.75
N PHE A 241 -20.94 -3.80 -1.37
CA PHE A 241 -20.17 -5.00 -1.65
C PHE A 241 -19.52 -5.54 -0.36
N PRO A 242 -19.33 -6.87 -0.21
CA PRO A 242 -18.61 -7.44 0.92
C PRO A 242 -17.25 -6.78 1.17
N GLU A 243 -17.12 -6.13 2.32
CA GLU A 243 -15.89 -5.44 2.72
C GLU A 243 -14.95 -6.37 3.47
N THR A 244 -13.68 -6.36 3.09
CA THR A 244 -12.60 -6.93 3.90
C THR A 244 -11.94 -5.79 4.66
N PRO A 245 -12.01 -5.76 6.00
CA PRO A 245 -11.29 -4.77 6.77
C PRO A 245 -9.79 -4.90 6.51
N LEU A 246 -9.17 -3.80 6.07
CA LEU A 246 -7.73 -3.72 5.88
C LEU A 246 -7.19 -2.42 6.45
N GLU A 247 -6.10 -2.56 7.21
CA GLU A 247 -5.42 -1.45 7.85
C GLU A 247 -5.06 -0.33 6.85
N LEU A 248 -5.21 0.91 7.28
CA LEU A 248 -4.96 2.12 6.51
C LEU A 248 -3.47 2.26 6.21
N PRO A 249 -3.11 2.62 4.95
CA PRO A 249 -1.73 2.73 4.57
C PRO A 249 -1.09 3.98 5.19
N LYS A 250 0.18 3.90 5.60
CA LYS A 250 0.87 5.06 6.21
C LYS A 250 0.96 6.25 5.26
N SER A 251 0.96 6.01 3.94
CA SER A 251 0.95 7.05 2.92
C SER A 251 -0.35 7.87 2.94
N PHE A 252 -1.50 7.21 3.12
CA PHE A 252 -2.79 7.89 3.30
C PHE A 252 -2.75 8.78 4.53
N ILE A 253 -2.34 8.24 5.69
CA ILE A 253 -2.26 8.99 6.95
C ILE A 253 -1.34 10.22 6.81
N LYS A 254 -0.16 10.06 6.20
CA LYS A 254 0.77 11.19 5.97
C LYS A 254 0.17 12.26 5.08
N THR A 255 -0.57 11.87 4.03
CA THR A 255 -1.23 12.79 3.11
C THR A 255 -2.37 13.52 3.81
N PHE A 256 -3.20 12.79 4.56
CA PHE A 256 -4.29 13.31 5.35
C PHE A 256 -3.79 14.34 6.38
N LEU A 257 -2.75 14.01 7.16
CA LEU A 257 -2.15 14.93 8.12
C LEU A 257 -1.59 16.17 7.43
N ARG A 258 -0.97 16.02 6.24
CA ARG A 258 -0.47 17.18 5.47
C ARG A 258 -1.62 18.10 5.04
N GLN A 259 -2.72 17.55 4.53
CA GLN A 259 -3.88 18.33 4.07
C GLN A 259 -4.55 19.09 5.22
N LYS A 260 -4.76 18.42 6.37
CA LYS A 260 -5.35 19.05 7.56
C LYS A 260 -4.56 20.21 8.13
N MET A 261 -3.27 20.30 7.83
CA MET A 261 -2.38 21.33 8.36
C MET A 261 -2.15 22.49 7.39
N LEU A 262 -2.50 22.31 6.12
CA LEU A 262 -2.42 23.36 5.10
C LEU A 262 -3.79 24.00 4.80
N ALA A 263 -4.87 23.38 5.29
CA ALA A 263 -6.22 23.94 5.29
C ALA A 263 -6.43 24.88 6.49
#